data_AF-A0A2M6ZE34-F1
#
_entry.id   AF-A0A2M6ZE34-F1
#
_cell.length_a   1.000
_cell.length_b   1.000
_cell.length_c   1.000
_cell.angle_alpha   90.00
_cell.angle_beta   90.00
_cell.angle_gamma   90.00
#
_symmetry.space_group_name_H-M   'P 1'
#
loop_
_entity.id
_entity.type
_entity.pdbx_description
1 polymer ?
#
loop_
_entity_poly.entity_id
_entity_poly.type
_entity_poly.pdbx_seq_one_letter_code
_entity_poly.pdbx_strand_id
1 'polypeptide(L)'
;MKVYTYSEAREKLSSILEESKTEEVVIKRRRGDTYAIVPRSTRPRHSPFDVPGLNKGVARQEILEAISESREGHNHAGLLPDIRASSR
;
A
#
# COMPACT_ATOMS: atom_id res chain seq x y z
N MET A 1 -22.37 14.63 6.40
CA MET A 1 -22.84 13.90 7.60
C MET A 1 -24.35 13.80 7.52
N LYS A 2 -24.88 12.58 7.34
CA LYS A 2 -26.32 12.32 7.31
C LYS A 2 -26.77 11.65 8.59
N VAL A 3 -27.94 12.02 9.09
CA VAL A 3 -28.51 11.48 10.32
C VAL A 3 -29.84 10.81 10.01
N TYR A 4 -29.96 9.54 10.35
CA TYR A 4 -31.19 8.75 10.22
C TYR A 4 -31.71 8.36 11.60
N THR A 5 -33.02 8.23 11.72
CA THR A 5 -33.64 7.57 12.87
C THR A 5 -33.47 6.05 12.76
N TYR A 6 -33.61 5.35 13.89
CA TYR A 6 -33.58 3.89 13.90
C TYR A 6 -34.61 3.24 12.96
N SER A 7 -35.81 3.82 12.85
CA SER A 7 -36.86 3.30 11.96
C SER A 7 -36.48 3.44 10.49
N GLU A 8 -36.00 4.63 10.08
CA GLU A 8 -35.52 4.86 8.71
C GLU A 8 -34.35 3.96 8.36
N ALA A 9 -33.43 3.75 9.31
CA ALA A 9 -32.29 2.86 9.12
C ALA A 9 -32.71 1.40 8.88
N ARG A 10 -33.80 0.96 9.52
CA ARG A 10 -34.34 -0.39 9.35
C ARG A 10 -34.98 -0.58 7.97
N GLU A 11 -35.67 0.42 7.45
CA GLU A 11 -36.32 0.36 6.14
C GLU A 11 -35.34 0.53 4.98
N LYS A 12 -34.31 1.36 5.15
CA LYS A 12 -33.40 1.80 4.07
C LYS A 12 -31.95 1.40 4.30
N LEU A 13 -31.71 0.31 5.02
CA LEU A 13 -30.35 -0.10 5.42
C LEU A 13 -29.39 -0.23 4.23
N SER A 14 -29.85 -0.80 3.11
CA SER A 14 -29.02 -0.98 1.91
C SER A 14 -28.50 0.35 1.36
N SER A 15 -29.39 1.33 1.17
CA SER A 15 -29.01 2.68 0.72
C SER A 15 -28.06 3.37 1.68
N ILE A 16 -28.32 3.24 2.98
CA ILE A 16 -27.47 3.80 4.04
C ILE A 16 -26.05 3.22 4.00
N LEU A 17 -25.89 1.92 3.73
CA LEU A 17 -24.57 1.31 3.60
C LEU A 17 -23.81 1.85 2.38
N GLU A 18 -24.50 2.07 1.24
CA GLU A 18 -23.87 2.69 0.07
C GLU A 18 -23.47 4.14 0.33
N GLU A 19 -24.34 4.92 0.97
CA GLU A 19 -24.05 6.30 1.36
C GLU A 19 -22.90 6.38 2.38
N SER A 20 -22.80 5.41 3.29
CA SER A 20 -21.70 5.36 4.27
C SER A 20 -20.31 5.19 3.65
N LYS A 21 -20.22 4.80 2.38
CA LYS A 21 -18.95 4.71 1.64
C LYS A 21 -18.42 6.07 1.21
N THR A 22 -19.31 7.05 1.01
CA THR A 22 -18.95 8.38 0.49
C THR A 22 -19.01 9.46 1.56
N GLU A 23 -19.91 9.33 2.53
CA GLU A 23 -20.06 10.30 3.61
C GLU A 23 -20.35 9.63 4.96
N GLU A 24 -20.09 10.35 6.04
CA GLU A 24 -20.37 9.87 7.39
C GLU A 24 -21.89 9.78 7.63
N VAL A 25 -22.35 8.61 8.07
CA VAL A 25 -23.76 8.36 8.39
C VAL A 25 -23.92 8.02 9.87
N VAL A 26 -24.88 8.67 10.54
CA VAL A 26 -25.19 8.48 11.96
C VAL A 26 -26.63 8.01 12.11
N ILE A 27 -26.87 6.99 12.92
CA ILE A 27 -28.19 6.52 13.32
C ILE A 27 -28.49 6.97 14.74
N LYS A 28 -29.58 7.71 14.92
CA LYS A 28 -30.07 8.17 16.23
C LYS A 28 -31.24 7.32 16.72
N ARG A 29 -31.16 6.88 17.98
CA ARG A 29 -32.26 6.23 18.70
C ARG A 29 -33.03 7.21 19.58
N ARG A 30 -34.28 6.86 19.87
CA ARG A 30 -35.19 7.67 20.71
C ARG A 30 -34.64 7.94 22.12
N ARG A 31 -33.80 7.05 22.66
CA ARG A 31 -33.17 7.20 23.98
C ARG A 31 -31.92 8.10 23.99
N GLY A 32 -31.58 8.71 22.86
CA GLY A 32 -30.43 9.61 22.73
C GLY A 32 -29.18 8.94 22.17
N ASP A 33 -29.11 7.60 22.17
CA ASP A 33 -27.97 6.86 21.62
C ASP A 33 -27.79 7.17 20.12
N THR A 34 -26.55 7.43 19.74
CA THR A 34 -26.15 7.66 18.34
C THR A 34 -25.06 6.68 17.94
N TYR A 35 -25.20 6.09 16.76
CA TYR A 35 -24.25 5.12 16.20
C TYR A 35 -23.76 5.62 14.85
N ALA A 36 -22.45 5.67 14.62
CA ALA A 36 -21.90 5.94 13.30
C ALA A 36 -21.80 4.63 12.50
N ILE A 37 -22.14 4.68 11.21
CA ILE A 37 -21.86 3.61 10.25
C ILE A 37 -20.63 4.01 9.47
N VAL A 38 -19.57 3.22 9.63
CA VAL A 38 -18.31 3.40 8.93
C VAL A 38 -17.98 2.10 8.20
N PRO A 39 -17.69 2.13 6.89
CA PRO A 39 -17.29 0.96 6.15
C PRO A 39 -15.97 0.43 6.71
N ARG A 40 -15.93 -0.86 7.04
CA ARG A 40 -14.66 -1.51 7.36
C ARG A 40 -13.94 -1.79 6.05
N SER A 41 -12.74 -1.24 5.90
CA SER A 41 -11.88 -1.60 4.77
C SER A 41 -11.58 -3.10 4.84
N THR A 42 -11.99 -3.85 3.82
CA THR A 42 -11.68 -5.27 3.64
C THR A 42 -10.25 -5.50 3.16
N ARG A 43 -9.55 -4.43 2.74
CA ARG A 43 -8.12 -4.53 2.48
C ARG A 43 -7.38 -4.50 3.82
N PRO A 44 -6.44 -5.42 4.07
CA PRO A 44 -5.46 -5.22 5.12
C PRO A 44 -4.89 -3.81 4.99
N ARG A 45 -4.72 -3.07 6.09
CA ARG A 45 -4.04 -1.76 6.07
C ARG A 45 -2.56 -1.88 5.65
N HIS A 46 -2.10 -3.10 5.43
CA HIS A 46 -0.78 -3.44 4.99
C HIS A 46 -0.70 -3.20 3.48
N SER A 47 0.18 -2.27 3.10
CA SER A 47 0.59 -2.08 1.72
C SER A 47 0.98 -3.43 1.11
N PRO A 48 0.81 -3.65 -0.20
CA PRO A 48 1.44 -4.79 -0.88
C PRO A 48 2.95 -4.87 -0.66
N PHE A 49 3.59 -3.76 -0.26
CA PHE A 49 5.00 -3.65 0.10
C PHE A 49 5.28 -3.70 1.61
N ASP A 50 4.27 -3.95 2.42
CA ASP A 50 4.40 -4.08 3.88
C ASP A 50 4.89 -5.49 4.21
N VAL A 51 6.18 -5.70 3.94
CA VAL A 51 6.90 -6.94 4.24
C VAL A 51 7.80 -6.74 5.46
N PRO A 52 7.91 -7.74 6.35
CA PRO A 52 8.84 -7.67 7.47
C PRO A 52 10.27 -7.39 7.00
N GLY A 53 10.98 -6.52 7.72
CA GLY A 53 12.39 -6.23 7.44
C GLY A 53 13.27 -7.48 7.57
N LEU A 54 14.20 -7.64 6.65
CA LEU A 54 15.21 -8.71 6.69
C LEU A 54 16.29 -8.35 7.72
N ASN A 55 16.25 -8.98 8.89
CA ASN A 55 17.35 -8.88 9.87
C ASN A 55 18.41 -9.95 9.56
N LYS A 56 19.20 -9.69 8.53
CA LYS A 56 20.45 -10.42 8.29
C LYS A 56 21.56 -9.59 8.92
N GLY A 57 22.43 -10.21 9.70
CA GLY A 57 23.59 -9.56 10.34
C GLY A 57 24.67 -9.14 9.35
N VAL A 58 24.28 -8.46 8.27
CA VAL A 58 25.14 -7.98 7.21
C VAL A 58 25.93 -6.82 7.75
N ALA A 59 27.25 -6.90 7.63
CA ALA A 59 28.12 -5.83 8.07
C ALA A 59 28.00 -4.62 7.11
N ARG A 60 28.16 -3.41 7.64
CA ARG A 60 28.15 -2.17 6.83
C ARG A 60 29.12 -2.26 5.65
N GLN A 61 30.27 -2.88 5.86
CA GLN A 61 31.31 -3.01 4.83
C GLN A 61 30.83 -3.88 3.65
N GLU A 62 30.14 -4.98 3.93
CA GLU A 62 29.59 -5.89 2.90
C GLU A 62 28.54 -5.17 2.03
N ILE A 63 27.71 -4.30 2.65
CA ILE A 63 26.74 -3.47 1.92
C ILE A 63 27.46 -2.48 0.99
N LEU A 64 28.51 -1.82 1.49
CA LEU A 64 29.26 -0.83 0.72
C LEU A 64 30.02 -1.49 -0.44
N GLU A 65 30.59 -2.66 -0.21
CA GLU A 65 31.29 -3.46 -1.23
C GLU A 65 30.32 -3.89 -2.33
N ALA A 66 29.16 -4.45 -1.99
CA ALA A 66 28.14 -4.83 -2.96
C ALA A 66 27.62 -3.64 -3.79
N ILE A 67 27.50 -2.46 -3.18
CA ILE A 67 27.13 -1.23 -3.90
C ILE A 67 28.25 -0.77 -4.84
N SER A 68 29.52 -0.84 -4.41
CA SER A 68 30.67 -0.48 -5.26
C SER A 68 30.74 -1.39 -6.47
N GLU A 69 30.67 -2.71 -6.24
CA GLU A 69 30.67 -3.73 -7.29
C GLU A 69 29.53 -3.53 -8.29
N SER A 70 28.31 -3.25 -7.81
CA SER A 70 27.17 -2.98 -8.69
C SER A 70 27.36 -1.74 -9.57
N ARG A 71 28.01 -0.70 -9.06
CA ARG A 71 28.31 0.54 -9.81
C ARG A 71 29.47 0.35 -10.78
N GLU A 72 30.49 -0.41 -10.39
CA GLU A 72 31.65 -0.74 -11.21
C GLU A 72 31.27 -1.68 -12.37
N GLY A 73 30.40 -2.66 -12.12
CA GLY A 73 29.86 -3.57 -13.13
C GLY A 73 29.06 -2.87 -14.23
N HIS A 74 28.49 -1.69 -13.95
CA HIS A 74 27.82 -0.86 -14.96
C HIS A 74 28.82 -0.24 -15.96
N ASN A 75 30.10 -0.13 -15.60
CA ASN A 75 31.13 0.45 -16.45
C ASN A 75 31.81 -0.57 -17.38
N HIS A 76 31.51 -1.87 -17.27
CA HIS A 76 32.12 -2.90 -18.11
C HIS A 76 31.34 -3.21 -19.40
N ALA A 77 30.18 -2.57 -19.62
CA ALA A 77 29.42 -2.67 -20.87
C ALA A 77 30.01 -1.85 -22.04
N GLY A 78 31.23 -1.32 -21.90
CA GLY A 78 31.88 -0.46 -22.90
C GLY A 78 33.11 -1.03 -23.62
N LEU A 79 33.59 -2.23 -23.28
CA LEU A 79 34.77 -2.82 -23.94
C LEU A 79 34.38 -4.03 -24.77
N LEU A 80 33.83 -3.79 -25.95
CA LEU A 80 33.88 -4.77 -27.04
C LEU A 80 35.34 -4.84 -27.54
N PRO A 81 35.94 -6.03 -27.69
CA PRO A 81 37.23 -6.14 -28.34
C PRO A 81 37.10 -5.76 -29.82
N ASP A 82 38.00 -4.90 -30.31
CA ASP A 82 38.06 -4.43 -31.68
C ASP A 82 38.22 -5.62 -32.66
N ILE A 83 37.14 -6.00 -33.35
CA ILE A 83 37.18 -7.01 -34.42
C ILE A 83 37.64 -6.34 -35.72
N ARG A 84 38.87 -5.81 -35.74
CA ARG A 84 39.56 -5.38 -36.97
C ARG A 84 41.05 -5.64 -36.88
N ALA A 85 41.42 -6.90 -36.71
CA ALA A 85 42.79 -7.36 -36.98
C ALA A 85 42.79 -8.80 -37.51
N SER A 86 42.05 -9.06 -38.59
CA SER A 86 42.28 -10.25 -39.41
C SER A 86 41.83 -10.01 -40.84
N SER A 87 42.59 -9.19 -41.56
CA SER A 87 42.64 -9.25 -43.02
C SER A 87 44.11 -9.31 -43.43
N ARG A 88 44.65 -10.53 -43.51
CA ARG A 88 45.72 -10.92 -44.43
C ARG A 88 45.45 -12.34 -44.88
#